data_AF-A0A538K6Z5-F1
#
_entry.id   AF-A0A538K6Z5-F1
#
_cell.length_a   1.000
_cell.length_b   1.000
_cell.length_c   1.000
_cell.angle_alpha   90.00
_cell.angle_beta   90.00
_cell.angle_gamma   90.00
#
_symmetry.space_group_name_H-M   'P 1'
#
loop_
_entity.id
_entity.type
_entity.pdbx_description
1 polymer ?
#
loop_
_entity_poly.entity_id
_entity_poly.type
_entity_poly.pdbx_seq_one_letter_code
_entity_poly.pdbx_strand_id
1 'polypeptide(L)' 'MLVWNPEGADDTVWTRLREQFAVDEIVELGQFVQLTYGQQRVIKTWGVGHGDFLADTNAGLAGDREKV' A
#
# COMPACT_ATOMS: atom_id res chain seq x y z
N MET A 1 -10.15 6.42 -5.95
CA MET A 1 -9.29 5.67 -5.00
C MET A 1 -8.24 6.63 -4.48
N LEU A 2 -8.22 6.88 -3.17
CA LEU A 2 -7.54 7.99 -2.48
C LEU A 2 -6.10 8.27 -2.94
N VAL A 3 -5.35 7.23 -3.33
CA VAL A 3 -3.93 7.37 -3.73
C VAL A 3 -3.74 7.89 -5.15
N TRP A 4 -4.64 7.52 -6.06
CA TRP A 4 -4.50 7.82 -7.50
C TRP A 4 -5.40 8.97 -7.96
N ASN A 5 -6.37 9.37 -7.12
CA ASN A 5 -7.21 10.53 -7.35
C ASN A 5 -7.42 11.26 -6.01
N PRO A 6 -6.62 12.31 -5.73
CA PRO A 6 -6.79 13.15 -4.54
C PRO A 6 -8.16 13.82 -4.48
N GLU A 7 -8.73 14.19 -5.63
CA GLU A 7 -10.08 14.78 -5.71
C GLU A 7 -11.18 13.78 -5.36
N GLY A 8 -10.88 12.48 -5.47
CA GLY A 8 -11.76 11.39 -5.03
C GLY A 8 -11.70 11.10 -3.52
N ALA A 9 -10.95 11.90 -2.74
CA ALA A 9 -10.96 11.90 -1.28
C ALA A 9 -12.04 12.84 -0.74
N ASP A 10 -13.24 12.71 -1.28
CA ASP A 10 -14.37 13.58 -0.98
C ASP A 10 -15.10 13.19 0.32
N ASP A 11 -16.08 14.01 0.70
CA ASP A 11 -16.89 13.80 1.91
C ASP A 11 -17.63 12.46 1.92
N THR A 12 -17.95 11.90 0.75
CA THR A 12 -18.61 10.60 0.65
C THR A 12 -17.68 9.50 1.14
N VAL A 13 -16.42 9.52 0.70
CA VAL A 13 -15.41 8.56 1.15
C VAL A 13 -15.15 8.72 2.64
N TRP A 14 -14.98 9.95 3.13
CA TRP A 14 -14.71 10.21 4.54
C TRP A 14 -15.87 9.80 5.46
N THR A 15 -17.11 9.98 5.01
CA THR A 15 -18.30 9.55 5.76
C THR A 15 -18.32 8.04 5.90
N ARG A 16 -18.10 7.30 4.81
CA ARG A 16 -18.07 5.83 4.84
C ARG A 16 -16.93 5.27 5.69
N LEU A 17 -15.78 5.93 5.70
CA LEU A 17 -14.67 5.55 6.58
C LEU A 17 -15.06 5.68 8.06
N ARG A 18 -15.66 6.81 8.45
CA ARG A 18 -16.10 7.06 9.83
C ARG A 18 -17.26 6.19 10.29
N GLU A 19 -18.02 5.60 9.37
CA GLU A 19 -19.06 4.61 9.70
C GLU A 19 -18.47 3.26 10.13
N GLN A 20 -17.23 2.95 9.72
CA GLN A 20 -16.62 1.64 9.93
C GLN A 20 -15.40 1.66 10.86
N PHE A 21 -14.77 2.84 11.00
CA PHE A 21 -13.51 2.99 11.72
C PHE A 21 -13.55 4.20 12.64
N ALA A 22 -12.90 4.07 13.80
CA ALA A 22 -12.56 5.19 14.66
C ALA A 22 -11.50 6.09 14.01
N VAL A 23 -11.36 7.31 14.53
CA VAL A 23 -10.48 8.33 13.94
C VAL A 23 -9.02 7.90 13.95
N ASP A 24 -8.56 7.25 15.02
CA ASP A 24 -7.23 6.67 15.16
C ASP A 24 -6.98 5.55 14.16
N GLU A 25 -7.94 4.63 13.97
CA GLU A 25 -7.84 3.57 12.96
C GLU A 25 -7.75 4.13 11.53
N ILE A 26 -8.47 5.22 11.23
CA ILE A 26 -8.38 5.90 9.93
C ILE A 26 -6.99 6.53 9.72
N VAL A 27 -6.38 7.07 10.77
CA VAL A 27 -5.00 7.59 10.73
C VAL A 27 -4.00 6.47 10.46
N GLU A 28 -4.13 5.34 11.16
CA GLU A 28 -3.28 4.15 10.93
C GLU A 28 -3.43 3.61 9.51
N LEU A 29 -4.67 3.54 8.99
CA LEU A 29 -4.94 3.15 7.62
C LEU A 29 -4.24 4.10 6.63
N GLY A 30 -4.30 5.41 6.88
CA GLY A 30 -3.59 6.42 6.09
C GLY A 30 -2.07 6.19 6.08
N GLN A 31 -1.48 5.89 7.23
CA GLN A 31 -0.06 5.56 7.36
C GLN A 31 0.30 4.31 6.55
N PHE A 32 -0.49 3.24 6.64
CA PHE A 32 -0.25 2.00 5.89
C PHE A 32 -0.29 2.23 4.38
N VAL A 33 -1.28 3.01 3.91
CA VAL A 33 -1.42 3.39 2.51
C VAL A 33 -0.20 4.21 2.05
N GLN A 34 0.21 5.22 2.81
CA GLN A 34 1.39 6.02 2.46
C GLN A 34 2.66 5.17 2.36
N LEU A 35 2.88 4.26 3.32
CA LEU A 35 4.06 3.42 3.36
C LEU A 35 4.14 2.51 2.13
N THR A 36 3.06 1.78 1.83
CA THR A 36 3.03 0.80 0.73
C THR A 36 3.11 1.45 -0.64
N TYR A 37 2.48 2.61 -0.85
CA TYR A 37 2.57 3.34 -2.11
C TYR A 37 3.85 4.16 -2.26
N GLY A 38 4.39 4.68 -1.17
CA GLY A 38 5.71 5.34 -1.16
C GLY A 38 6.80 4.40 -1.65
N GLN A 39 6.78 3.13 -1.20
CA GLN A 39 7.70 2.09 -1.63
C GLN A 39 7.64 1.85 -3.15
N GLN A 40 6.45 1.81 -3.74
CA GLN A 40 6.28 1.63 -5.19
C GLN A 40 6.95 2.74 -6.01
N ARG A 41 6.96 3.99 -5.51
CA ARG A 41 7.64 5.09 -6.17
C ARG A 41 9.16 4.89 -6.16
N VAL A 42 9.73 4.51 -5.02
CA VAL A 42 11.18 4.28 -4.87
C VAL A 42 11.66 3.15 -5.80
N ILE A 43 10.93 2.03 -5.83
CA ILE A 43 11.23 0.88 -6.70
C ILE A 43 11.32 1.33 -8.17
N LYS A 44 10.34 2.11 -8.63
CA LYS A 44 10.32 2.64 -10.01
C LYS A 44 11.44 3.65 -10.27
N THR A 45 11.73 4.54 -9.32
CA THR A 45 12.78 5.55 -9.46
C THR A 45 14.17 4.93 -9.58
N TRP A 46 14.45 3.85 -8.86
CA TRP A 46 15.74 3.18 -8.89
C TRP A 46 15.82 2.03 -9.91
N GLY A 47 14.71 1.65 -10.54
CA GLY A 47 14.67 0.58 -11.55
C GLY A 47 14.94 -0.81 -10.98
N VAL A 48 14.49 -1.05 -9.75
CA VAL A 48 14.86 -2.23 -8.96
C VAL A 48 13.83 -3.35 -9.12
N GLY A 49 14.29 -4.59 -9.30
CA GLY A 49 13.49 -5.80 -9.40
C GLY A 49 13.22 -6.48 -8.06
N HIS A 50 12.42 -7.55 -8.08
CA HIS A 50 12.24 -8.40 -6.90
C HIS A 50 13.55 -9.12 -6.58
N GLY A 51 13.97 -9.10 -5.31
CA GLY A 51 15.20 -9.76 -4.86
C GLY A 51 16.49 -8.95 -5.03
N ASP A 52 16.44 -7.76 -5.66
CA ASP A 52 17.62 -6.91 -5.81
C ASP A 52 18.03 -6.20 -4.50
N PHE A 53 17.08 -6.04 -3.56
CA PHE A 53 17.34 -5.64 -2.18
C PHE A 53 16.94 -6.74 -1.22
N LEU A 54 17.75 -6.95 -0.18
CA LEU A 54 17.53 -7.99 0.84
C LEU A 54 17.37 -9.40 0.22
N ALA A 55 18.18 -9.72 -0.80
CA ALA A 55 18.19 -11.00 -1.52
C ALA A 55 18.33 -12.23 -0.60
N ASP A 56 18.85 -12.04 0.60
CA ASP A 56 19.08 -13.10 1.59
C ASP A 56 17.80 -13.53 2.33
N THR A 57 16.64 -12.94 2.03
CA THR A 57 15.35 -13.32 2.61
C THR A 57 14.26 -13.50 1.57
N ASN A 58 13.42 -14.53 1.77
CA ASN A 58 12.21 -14.76 0.97
C ASN A 58 10.98 -14.07 1.58
N ALA A 59 11.14 -13.26 2.62
CA ALA A 59 10.05 -12.55 3.26
C ALA A 59 9.33 -11.62 2.27
N GLY A 60 8.00 -11.77 2.16
CA GLY A 60 7.17 -10.96 1.25
C GLY A 60 7.10 -11.46 -0.20
N LEU A 61 7.83 -12.52 -0.57
CA LEU A 61 7.62 -13.20 -1.84
C LEU A 61 6.36 -14.07 -1.77
N ALA A 62 5.60 -14.11 -2.87
CA ALA A 62 4.58 -15.13 -3.03
C ALA A 62 5.26 -16.51 -3.05
N GLY A 63 4.74 -17.48 -2.29
CA GLY A 63 5.22 -18.85 -2.36
C GLY A 63 5.05 -19.40 -3.79
N ASP A 64 5.91 -20.34 -4.17
CA ASP A 64 5.81 -21.01 -5.47
C ASP A 64 4.42 -21.66 -5.56
N ARG A 65 3.59 -21.16 -6.48
CA ARG A 65 2.37 -21.87 -6.84
C ARG A 65 2.81 -22.99 -7.77
N GLU A 66 2.84 -24.21 -7.24
CA GLU A 66 2.97 -25.41 -8.05
C GLU A 66 1.88 -25.36 -9.14
N LYS A 67 2.32 -25.29 -10.40
CA LYS A 67 1.40 -25.33 -11.53
C LYS A 67 0.85 -26.74 -11.62
N VAL A 68 -0.36 -26.95 -11.09
CA VAL A 68 -1.19 -28.12 -11.37
C VAL A 68 -1.67 -28.08 -12.82
#